data_AF-A0AAV2JV34-F1
#
_entry.id   AF-A0AAV2JV34-F1
#
_cell.length_a   1.000
_cell.length_b   1.000
_cell.length_c   1.000
_cell.angle_alpha   90.00
_cell.angle_beta   90.00
_cell.angle_gamma   90.00
#
_symmetry.space_group_name_H-M   'P 1'
#
loop_
_entity.id
_entity.type
_entity.pdbx_description
1 polymer ?
#
loop_
_entity_poly.entity_id
_entity_poly.type
_entity_poly.pdbx_seq_one_letter_code
_entity_poly.pdbx_strand_id
1 'polypeptide(L)'
;MSYNAIKGLMVVKDTTFVGFKEVCSGQENFMFITNTMNEDLQHPVHVSGLKMVDSSDNNKAFFHRADVGKVNPSDCVDMECDAKKKSLLKDLDGSLLGAVGAVVPQSEYEWDGDARRGLGDYRIPKVMLTFPNGSRIPVDQVAPHKG
;
A
#
# COMPACT_ATOMS: atom_id res chain seq x y z
N MET A 1 -0.61 3.61 23.60
CA MET A 1 -0.38 3.12 22.23
C MET A 1 -1.19 1.86 22.04
N SER A 2 -2.06 1.79 21.04
CA SER A 2 -2.87 0.61 20.72
C SER A 2 -2.34 0.06 19.41
N TYR A 3 -1.83 -1.17 19.43
CA TYR A 3 -1.36 -1.87 18.25
C TYR A 3 -2.46 -2.80 17.77
N ASN A 4 -2.51 -3.01 16.46
CA ASN A 4 -3.31 -4.08 15.89
C ASN A 4 -2.84 -5.45 16.44
N ALA A 5 -3.77 -6.39 16.60
CA ALA A 5 -3.41 -7.76 16.96
C ALA A 5 -2.42 -8.34 15.92
N ILE A 6 -1.53 -9.26 16.30
CA ILE A 6 -0.50 -9.77 15.35
C ILE A 6 -1.13 -10.49 14.15
N LYS A 7 -2.32 -11.07 14.31
CA LYS A 7 -3.06 -11.76 13.25
C LYS A 7 -4.49 -11.23 13.21
N GLY A 8 -4.84 -10.59 12.10
CA GLY A 8 -6.17 -10.07 11.86
C GLY A 8 -6.53 -10.14 10.39
N LEU A 9 -7.82 -10.33 10.15
CA LEU A 9 -8.45 -10.25 8.84
C LEU A 9 -9.76 -9.51 9.04
N MET A 10 -9.94 -8.41 8.34
CA MET A 10 -11.23 -7.75 8.26
C MET A 10 -12.04 -8.41 7.14
N VAL A 11 -13.27 -8.83 7.44
CA VAL A 11 -14.19 -9.37 6.44
C VAL A 11 -15.42 -8.47 6.39
N VAL A 12 -15.73 -7.95 5.20
CA VAL A 12 -16.95 -7.19 4.94
C VAL A 12 -17.79 -7.98 3.96
N LYS A 13 -19.01 -8.34 4.37
CA LYS A 13 -19.88 -9.24 3.61
C LYS A 13 -21.30 -8.67 3.52
N ASP A 14 -21.94 -8.86 2.37
CA ASP A 14 -23.37 -8.58 2.17
C ASP A 14 -23.77 -7.15 2.60
N THR A 15 -22.90 -6.17 2.32
CA THR A 15 -23.00 -4.80 2.81
C THR A 15 -23.36 -3.83 1.69
N THR A 16 -24.28 -2.90 1.97
CA THR A 16 -24.62 -1.80 1.05
C THR A 16 -23.93 -0.52 1.50
N PHE A 17 -23.05 0.02 0.64
CA PHE A 17 -22.43 1.32 0.81
C PHE A 17 -23.28 2.38 0.12
N VAL A 18 -23.56 3.49 0.81
CA VAL A 18 -24.44 4.56 0.32
C VAL A 18 -23.76 5.91 0.48
N GLY A 19 -23.73 6.74 -0.57
CA GLY A 19 -23.26 8.13 -0.48
C GLY A 19 -21.74 8.32 -0.43
N PHE A 20 -20.94 7.34 -0.87
CA PHE A 20 -19.48 7.46 -0.93
C PHE A 20 -19.06 8.18 -2.20
N LYS A 21 -18.93 9.51 -2.11
CA LYS A 21 -18.59 10.43 -3.20
C LYS A 21 -18.02 11.73 -2.62
N GLU A 22 -17.63 12.66 -3.48
CA GLU A 22 -17.37 14.04 -3.07
C GLU A 22 -18.64 14.67 -2.49
N VAL A 23 -18.54 15.25 -1.30
CA VAL A 23 -19.67 15.87 -0.60
C VAL A 23 -19.58 17.39 -0.61
N CYS A 24 -18.37 17.95 -0.43
CA CYS A 24 -18.13 19.39 -0.34
C CYS A 24 -16.72 19.72 -0.88
N SER A 25 -16.63 20.39 -2.04
CA SER A 25 -15.41 20.97 -2.65
C SER A 25 -14.07 20.46 -2.08
N GLY A 26 -13.69 19.23 -2.46
CA GLY A 26 -12.46 18.56 -2.04
C GLY A 26 -12.57 17.63 -0.83
N GLN A 27 -13.74 17.48 -0.23
CA GLN A 27 -14.02 16.48 0.80
C GLN A 27 -14.63 15.23 0.17
N GLU A 28 -13.84 14.16 0.14
CA GLU A 28 -14.21 12.86 -0.41
C GLU A 28 -14.38 11.81 0.70
N ASN A 29 -15.45 11.03 0.59
CA ASN A 29 -15.65 9.85 1.43
C ASN A 29 -15.22 8.60 0.67
N PHE A 30 -14.49 7.70 1.33
CA PHE A 30 -14.04 6.43 0.74
C PHE A 30 -14.60 5.23 1.49
N MET A 31 -15.04 4.19 0.77
CA MET A 31 -15.59 2.97 1.39
C MET A 31 -14.51 2.23 2.19
N PHE A 32 -13.31 2.14 1.63
CA PHE A 32 -12.14 1.54 2.27
C PHE A 32 -10.99 2.54 2.24
N ILE A 33 -10.42 2.83 3.40
CA ILE A 33 -9.32 3.79 3.52
C ILE A 33 -8.27 3.29 4.52
N THR A 34 -6.99 3.58 4.27
CA THR A 34 -5.97 3.30 5.28
C THR A 34 -6.08 4.23 6.48
N ASN A 35 -5.77 3.72 7.68
CA ASN A 35 -5.77 4.55 8.88
C ASN A 35 -4.55 5.49 8.88
N THR A 36 -4.78 6.80 8.83
CA THR A 36 -3.70 7.80 8.81
C THR A 36 -2.87 7.83 10.10
N MET A 37 -3.42 7.35 11.21
CA MET A 37 -2.74 7.35 12.52
C MET A 37 -1.90 6.10 12.79
N ASN A 38 -1.96 5.09 11.91
CA ASN A 38 -1.23 3.84 12.09
C ASN A 38 -0.25 3.63 10.94
N GLU A 39 1.04 3.68 11.26
CA GLU A 39 2.13 3.56 10.29
C GLU A 39 2.64 2.12 10.18
N ASP A 40 2.49 1.30 11.22
CA ASP A 40 3.15 0.00 11.31
C ASP A 40 2.44 -1.08 10.51
N LEU A 41 1.15 -1.31 10.79
CA LEU A 41 0.42 -2.42 10.20
C LEU A 41 -1.05 -2.11 9.95
N GLN A 42 -1.52 -2.50 8.77
CA GLN A 42 -2.94 -2.62 8.46
C GLN A 42 -3.26 -4.07 8.08
N HIS A 43 -4.30 -4.64 8.72
CA HIS A 43 -4.74 -5.98 8.38
C HIS A 43 -5.33 -6.05 6.97
N PRO A 44 -5.19 -7.20 6.28
CA PRO A 44 -5.88 -7.41 5.03
C PRO A 44 -7.40 -7.28 5.21
N VAL A 45 -8.05 -6.79 4.17
CA VAL A 45 -9.51 -6.65 4.08
C VAL A 45 -10.01 -7.56 2.96
N HIS A 46 -10.96 -8.43 3.26
CA HIS A 46 -11.65 -9.25 2.27
C HIS A 46 -13.10 -8.77 2.15
N VAL A 47 -13.56 -8.60 0.91
CA VAL A 47 -14.91 -8.14 0.62
C VAL A 47 -15.66 -9.12 -0.28
N SER A 48 -16.97 -9.22 -0.09
CA SER A 48 -17.90 -9.97 -0.93
C SER A 48 -19.34 -9.52 -0.73
N GLY A 49 -20.22 -9.72 -1.71
CA GLY A 49 -21.64 -9.39 -1.64
C GLY A 49 -21.92 -7.88 -1.50
N LEU A 50 -21.02 -7.02 -1.97
CA LEU A 50 -21.18 -5.57 -1.84
C LEU A 50 -22.20 -5.00 -2.82
N LYS A 51 -22.89 -3.96 -2.38
CA LYS A 51 -23.73 -3.11 -3.23
C LYS A 51 -23.39 -1.65 -3.02
N MET A 52 -23.35 -0.88 -4.09
CA MET A 52 -23.05 0.56 -4.06
C MET A 52 -24.27 1.33 -4.54
N VAL A 53 -24.73 2.28 -3.73
CA VAL A 53 -25.87 3.16 -4.06
C VAL A 53 -25.42 4.61 -3.93
N ASP A 54 -25.72 5.43 -4.94
CA ASP A 54 -25.35 6.86 -4.95
C ASP A 54 -23.89 7.12 -4.54
N SER A 55 -22.98 6.30 -5.07
CA SER A 55 -21.56 6.30 -4.74
C SER A 55 -20.73 6.35 -6.03
N SER A 56 -19.53 6.90 -5.94
CA SER A 56 -18.59 7.08 -7.05
C SER A 56 -17.60 5.92 -7.13
N ASP A 57 -17.22 5.55 -8.35
CA ASP A 57 -16.26 4.48 -8.61
C ASP A 57 -14.86 4.79 -8.05
N ASN A 58 -14.44 6.07 -8.16
CA ASN A 58 -13.17 6.55 -7.62
C ASN A 58 -13.11 6.50 -6.08
N ASN A 59 -14.25 6.36 -5.42
CA ASN A 59 -14.38 6.42 -3.96
C ASN A 59 -14.47 5.04 -3.29
N LYS A 60 -14.15 3.97 -4.02
CA LYS A 60 -14.13 2.60 -3.48
C LYS A 60 -12.99 2.39 -2.49
N ALA A 61 -11.78 2.75 -2.85
CA ALA A 61 -10.60 2.49 -2.03
C ALA A 61 -9.57 3.62 -2.13
N PHE A 62 -9.02 4.04 -1.00
CA PHE A 62 -7.93 5.01 -0.95
C PHE A 62 -6.83 4.58 0.01
N PHE A 63 -5.63 4.38 -0.52
CA PHE A 63 -4.46 4.06 0.28
C PHE A 63 -3.55 5.28 0.34
N HIS A 64 -3.41 5.85 1.54
CA HIS A 64 -2.50 6.97 1.78
C HIS A 64 -1.05 6.60 1.41
N ARG A 65 -0.22 7.60 1.08
CA ARG A 65 1.23 7.41 1.02
C ARG A 65 1.79 7.24 2.42
N ALA A 66 2.82 6.41 2.54
CA ALA A 66 3.60 6.34 3.76
C ALA A 66 4.23 7.71 4.07
N ASP A 67 4.39 7.99 5.37
CA ASP A 67 4.91 9.25 5.84
C ASP A 67 6.44 9.17 5.98
N VAL A 68 7.14 9.82 5.05
CA VAL A 68 8.61 9.93 5.07
C VAL A 68 9.12 10.63 6.33
N GLY A 69 8.28 11.43 7.01
CA GLY A 69 8.60 12.05 8.29
C GLY A 69 8.75 11.06 9.44
N LYS A 70 8.29 9.82 9.27
CA LYS A 70 8.48 8.72 10.24
C LYS A 70 9.85 8.04 10.11
N VAL A 71 10.61 8.36 9.06
CA VAL A 71 11.99 7.91 8.92
C VAL A 71 12.86 8.72 9.86
N ASN A 72 13.11 8.16 11.04
CA ASN A 72 13.94 8.78 12.07
C ASN A 72 15.01 7.80 12.57
N PRO A 73 16.28 8.00 12.17
CA PRO A 73 17.39 7.17 12.65
C PRO A 73 17.56 7.18 14.18
N SER A 74 17.08 8.21 14.88
CA SER A 74 17.13 8.27 16.35
C SER A 74 16.21 7.24 17.00
N ASP A 75 15.16 6.83 16.29
CA ASP A 75 14.23 5.77 16.70
C ASP A 75 14.61 4.41 16.08
N CYS A 76 15.82 4.30 15.52
CA CYS A 76 16.29 3.14 14.75
C CYS A 76 15.42 2.80 13.52
N VAL A 77 14.70 3.78 12.98
CA VAL A 77 13.85 3.63 11.78
C VAL A 77 14.58 4.22 10.58
N ASP A 78 14.99 3.38 9.63
CA ASP A 78 15.76 3.78 8.44
C ASP A 78 14.96 3.74 7.13
N MET A 79 13.66 3.43 7.21
CA MET A 79 12.72 3.41 6.10
C MET A 79 11.30 3.71 6.58
N GLU A 80 10.40 4.01 5.65
CA GLU A 80 8.99 4.21 5.99
C GLU A 80 8.34 2.91 6.50
N CYS A 81 7.44 3.02 7.47
CA CYS A 81 6.69 1.87 7.96
C CYS A 81 5.71 1.32 6.90
N ASP A 82 5.32 0.05 7.09
CA ASP A 82 4.70 -0.76 6.04
C ASP A 82 3.17 -0.67 5.94
N ALA A 83 2.44 -0.11 6.92
CA ALA A 83 0.97 -0.16 6.95
C ALA A 83 0.35 0.27 5.63
N LYS A 84 0.82 1.41 5.11
CA LYS A 84 0.31 2.06 3.90
C LYS A 84 0.94 1.49 2.63
N LYS A 85 2.16 0.93 2.71
CA LYS A 85 2.87 0.31 1.58
C LYS A 85 2.44 -1.13 1.31
N LYS A 86 1.87 -1.81 2.31
CA LYS A 86 1.52 -3.24 2.26
C LYS A 86 0.05 -3.52 2.53
N SER A 87 -0.78 -2.48 2.59
CA SER A 87 -2.24 -2.63 2.67
C SER A 87 -2.76 -3.50 1.54
N LEU A 88 -3.78 -4.32 1.84
CA LEU A 88 -4.34 -5.27 0.89
C LEU A 88 -5.85 -5.34 1.06
N LEU A 89 -6.55 -5.03 -0.03
CA LEU A 89 -7.98 -5.27 -0.15
C LEU A 89 -8.22 -6.30 -1.24
N LYS A 90 -8.90 -7.40 -0.91
CA LYS A 90 -9.29 -8.44 -1.87
C LYS A 90 -10.80 -8.42 -2.07
N ASP A 91 -11.22 -8.33 -3.31
CA ASP A 91 -12.58 -8.56 -3.73
C ASP A 91 -12.73 -10.02 -4.19
N LEU A 92 -13.46 -10.79 -3.41
CA LEU A 92 -13.54 -12.24 -3.56
C LEU A 92 -14.57 -12.68 -4.61
N ASP A 93 -15.51 -11.80 -4.98
CA ASP A 93 -16.60 -12.11 -5.91
C ASP A 93 -16.84 -11.05 -6.99
N GLY A 94 -16.07 -9.96 -6.99
CA GLY A 94 -16.16 -8.89 -7.97
C GLY A 94 -17.24 -7.86 -7.64
N SER A 95 -17.87 -7.94 -6.48
CA SER A 95 -18.94 -7.01 -6.08
C SER A 95 -18.46 -5.58 -5.82
N LEU A 96 -17.16 -5.36 -5.61
CA LEU A 96 -16.55 -4.03 -5.49
C LEU A 96 -15.90 -3.59 -6.82
N LEU A 97 -15.05 -4.43 -7.41
CA LEU A 97 -14.16 -4.09 -8.52
C LEU A 97 -14.77 -4.40 -9.89
N GLY A 98 -15.92 -5.06 -9.95
CA GLY A 98 -16.53 -5.58 -11.18
C GLY A 98 -15.94 -6.91 -11.65
N ALA A 99 -14.87 -7.39 -11.00
CA ALA A 99 -14.25 -8.69 -11.21
C ALA A 99 -13.48 -9.10 -9.94
N VAL A 100 -13.28 -10.41 -9.76
CA VAL A 100 -12.43 -10.92 -8.67
C VAL A 100 -11.04 -10.33 -8.80
N GLY A 101 -10.51 -9.77 -7.71
CA GLY A 101 -9.25 -9.05 -7.77
C GLY A 101 -8.78 -8.50 -6.44
N ALA A 102 -7.74 -7.66 -6.49
CA ALA A 102 -7.20 -7.00 -5.33
C ALA A 102 -6.80 -5.55 -5.65
N VAL A 103 -6.94 -4.69 -4.65
CA VAL A 103 -6.34 -3.36 -4.64
C VAL A 103 -5.08 -3.45 -3.79
N VAL A 104 -3.95 -3.07 -4.38
CA VAL A 104 -2.65 -2.99 -3.74
C VAL A 104 -2.09 -1.58 -3.90
N PRO A 105 -1.38 -1.04 -2.89
CA PRO A 105 -0.69 0.23 -3.01
C PRO A 105 0.54 0.07 -3.92
N GLN A 106 0.99 1.19 -4.47
CA GLN A 106 2.29 1.29 -5.13
C GLN A 106 3.39 1.28 -4.05
N SER A 107 3.81 0.07 -3.66
CA SER A 107 4.91 -0.19 -2.72
C SER A 107 6.21 0.46 -3.16
N GLU A 108 6.37 0.60 -4.46
CA GLU A 108 7.54 1.05 -5.20
C GLU A 108 7.65 2.58 -5.36
N TYR A 109 6.65 3.33 -4.91
CA TYR A 109 6.59 4.77 -5.07
C TYR A 109 7.91 5.43 -4.65
N GLU A 110 8.45 6.29 -5.53
CA GLU A 110 9.77 6.95 -5.39
C GLU A 110 10.98 6.01 -5.43
N TRP A 111 10.93 4.95 -6.24
CA TRP A 111 12.13 4.16 -6.56
C TRP A 111 13.26 5.05 -7.10
N ASP A 112 14.43 5.05 -6.45
CA ASP A 112 15.57 5.94 -6.72
C ASP A 112 15.25 7.45 -6.62
N GLY A 113 14.12 7.80 -6.01
CA GLY A 113 13.73 9.17 -5.67
C GLY A 113 14.29 9.61 -4.32
N ASP A 114 13.43 9.98 -3.39
CA ASP A 114 13.84 10.34 -2.03
C ASP A 114 14.49 9.15 -1.28
N ALA A 115 15.81 9.19 -1.12
CA ALA A 115 16.60 8.14 -0.49
C ALA A 115 16.20 7.81 0.98
N ARG A 116 15.46 8.71 1.66
CA ARG A 116 14.91 8.41 2.99
C ARG A 116 13.86 7.30 2.95
N ARG A 117 13.18 7.12 1.83
CA ARG A 117 12.14 6.09 1.65
C ARG A 117 12.69 4.67 1.57
N GLY A 118 14.01 4.53 1.39
CA GLY A 118 14.69 3.24 1.40
C GLY A 118 14.40 2.38 0.17
N LEU A 119 14.05 2.99 -0.97
CA LEU A 119 13.73 2.30 -2.22
C LEU A 119 14.63 2.79 -3.33
N GLY A 120 15.36 1.87 -3.96
CA GLY A 120 16.28 2.21 -5.05
C GLY A 120 17.41 1.20 -5.21
N ASP A 121 18.12 1.31 -6.32
CA ASP A 121 19.26 0.47 -6.67
C ASP A 121 20.38 0.57 -5.62
N TYR A 122 20.50 1.73 -4.98
CA TYR A 122 21.50 1.98 -3.92
C TYR A 122 21.30 1.11 -2.66
N ARG A 123 20.11 0.54 -2.46
CA ARG A 123 19.80 -0.40 -1.37
C ARG A 123 20.08 -1.86 -1.73
N ILE A 124 20.37 -2.17 -3.00
CA ILE A 124 20.69 -3.55 -3.41
C ILE A 124 22.05 -3.94 -2.82
N PRO A 125 22.15 -5.04 -2.05
CA PRO A 125 23.43 -5.46 -1.47
C PRO A 125 24.50 -5.62 -2.55
N LYS A 126 25.66 -4.99 -2.35
CA LYS A 126 26.78 -5.04 -3.30
C LYS A 126 27.16 -6.47 -3.69
N VAL A 127 27.07 -7.41 -2.75
CA VAL A 127 27.39 -8.83 -3.00
C VAL A 127 26.44 -9.50 -4.00
N MET A 128 25.20 -9.01 -4.14
CA MET A 128 24.24 -9.48 -5.15
C MET A 128 24.53 -8.92 -6.54
N LEU A 129 25.29 -7.83 -6.64
CA LEU A 129 25.66 -7.15 -7.88
C LEU A 129 27.14 -7.36 -8.24
N THR A 130 27.72 -8.50 -7.86
CA THR A 130 29.13 -8.82 -8.13
C THR A 130 29.25 -10.15 -8.86
N PHE A 131 29.86 -10.12 -10.05
CA PHE A 131 30.25 -11.34 -10.77
C PHE A 131 31.37 -12.08 -10.02
N PRO A 132 31.57 -13.39 -10.27
CA PRO A 132 32.68 -14.14 -9.67
C PRO A 132 34.08 -13.56 -9.96
N ASN A 133 34.23 -12.81 -11.04
CA ASN A 133 35.48 -12.13 -11.42
C ASN A 133 35.68 -10.76 -10.72
N GLY A 134 34.75 -10.34 -9.85
CA GLY A 134 34.80 -9.10 -9.10
C GLY A 134 34.19 -7.86 -9.79
N SER A 135 33.78 -7.95 -11.07
CA SER A 135 33.11 -6.82 -11.74
C SER A 135 31.67 -6.65 -11.28
N ARG A 136 31.10 -5.46 -11.49
CA ARG A 136 29.71 -5.14 -11.12
C ARG A 136 28.73 -5.64 -12.17
N ILE A 137 27.65 -6.27 -11.73
CA ILE A 137 26.49 -6.60 -12.57
C ILE A 137 25.63 -5.34 -12.68
N PRO A 138 25.37 -4.79 -13.89
CA PRO A 138 24.42 -3.70 -14.05
C PRO A 138 23.02 -4.14 -13.60
N VAL A 139 22.33 -3.31 -12.81
CA VAL A 139 21.05 -3.72 -12.19
C VAL A 139 20.00 -4.02 -13.26
N ASP A 140 19.97 -3.26 -14.35
CA ASP A 140 18.99 -3.45 -15.44
C ASP A 140 19.12 -4.80 -16.16
N GLN A 141 20.24 -5.51 -16.01
CA GLN A 141 20.38 -6.86 -16.54
C GLN A 141 19.65 -7.90 -15.68
N VAL A 142 19.49 -7.66 -14.38
CA VAL A 142 18.89 -8.62 -13.43
C VAL A 142 17.48 -8.23 -13.00
N ALA A 143 17.17 -6.94 -13.00
CA ALA A 143 15.87 -6.39 -12.66
C ALA A 143 15.53 -5.25 -13.65
N PRO A 144 15.16 -5.57 -14.91
CA PRO A 144 14.84 -4.55 -15.93
C PRO A 144 13.52 -3.82 -15.67
N HIS A 145 12.63 -4.40 -14.86
CA HIS A 145 11.33 -3.83 -14.51
C HIS A 145 11.30 -3.61 -13.00
N LYS A 146 11.75 -2.41 -12.60
CA LYS A 146 11.74 -1.91 -11.23
C LYS A 146 10.69 -0.80 -11.17
N GLY A 147 10.21 -0.51 -9.97
CA GLY A 147 8.96 0.23 -9.88
C GLY A 147 7.79 -0.73 -10.10
#